data_AF-A0A815RSJ8-F1
#
_entry.id   AF-A0A815RSJ8-F1
#
_cell.length_a   1.000
_cell.length_b   1.000
_cell.length_c   1.000
_cell.angle_alpha   90.00
_cell.angle_beta   90.00
_cell.angle_gamma   90.00
#
_symmetry.space_group_name_H-M   'P 1'
#
loop_
_entity.id
_entity.type
_entity.pdbx_description
1 polymer ?
#
loop_
_entity_poly.entity_id
_entity_poly.type
_entity_poly.pdbx_seq_one_letter_code
_entity_poly.pdbx_strand_id
1 'polypeptide(L)'
;MGMLLLRSLPTIDRDGSDLRRVTLLVFIGGLGRLYGLITVDFNFGAMIATLGELFALPLLFKQFDNGNGRLSLAEIDRAIIHFYPQFGTNKKAIVRAYKAADTSGNGFVELREFEKIVQLLKQYDEISKIFEELDINDDHRIGFNEFKKGFQLLGEDDSDEDSLKQEFDAIDSNDGGYILFDEVRNLKKKQLNVN
;
A
#
# COMPACT_ATOMS: atom_id res chain seq x y z
N MET A 1 18.67 7.48 29.06
CA MET A 1 18.91 6.66 27.86
C MET A 1 19.19 7.64 26.73
N GLY A 2 20.40 7.67 26.16
CA GLY A 2 20.78 8.68 25.17
C GLY A 2 21.25 8.00 23.90
N MET A 3 20.57 8.24 22.79
CA MET A 3 20.94 7.76 21.46
C MET A 3 21.71 8.89 20.76
N LEU A 4 23.00 8.69 20.47
CA LEU A 4 23.82 9.69 19.78
C LEU A 4 24.02 9.26 18.32
N LEU A 5 23.44 10.00 17.39
CA LEU A 5 23.68 9.83 15.96
C LEU A 5 25.03 10.47 15.60
N LEU A 6 26.07 9.66 15.42
CA LEU A 6 27.31 10.13 14.82
C LEU A 6 27.20 10.01 13.30
N ARG A 7 26.98 11.17 12.66
CA ARG A 7 27.10 11.53 11.24
C ARG A 7 27.33 10.33 10.29
N SER A 8 26.27 9.98 9.56
CA SER A 8 26.29 9.09 8.40
C SER A 8 27.36 9.54 7.41
N LEU A 9 28.38 8.72 7.16
CA LEU A 9 29.26 8.89 6.00
C LEU A 9 28.54 8.26 4.79
N PRO A 10 28.30 9.01 3.70
CA PRO A 10 27.71 8.44 2.50
C PRO A 10 28.72 7.48 1.86
N THR A 11 28.53 6.18 2.05
CA THR A 11 29.17 5.19 1.18
C THR A 11 28.21 4.94 0.03
N ILE A 12 28.59 5.41 -1.16
CA ILE A 12 27.92 5.04 -2.41
C ILE A 12 28.26 3.57 -2.66
N ASP A 13 27.28 2.68 -2.57
CA ASP A 13 27.47 1.30 -2.98
C ASP A 13 27.66 1.23 -4.50
N ARG A 14 28.71 0.51 -4.92
CA ARG A 14 29.26 0.53 -6.30
C ARG A 14 28.36 -0.16 -7.35
N ASP A 15 27.24 -0.73 -6.96
CA ASP A 15 26.38 -1.56 -7.83
C ASP A 15 25.20 -0.82 -8.47
N GLY A 16 25.00 0.47 -8.13
CA GLY A 16 23.91 1.28 -8.68
C GLY A 16 22.55 1.07 -8.00
N SER A 17 22.48 0.29 -6.92
CA SER A 17 21.29 0.20 -6.07
C SER A 17 21.16 1.43 -5.15
N ASP A 18 19.93 1.90 -4.92
CA ASP A 18 19.64 3.06 -4.03
C ASP A 18 19.51 2.65 -2.54
N LEU A 19 20.08 1.49 -2.20
CA LEU A 19 20.19 1.02 -0.84
C LEU A 19 21.36 1.75 -0.18
N ARG A 20 21.12 2.39 0.95
CA ARG A 20 22.14 3.03 1.77
C ARG A 20 22.28 2.30 3.08
N ARG A 21 23.51 1.90 3.38
CA ARG A 21 23.91 1.32 4.67
C ARG A 21 24.00 2.40 5.73
N VAL A 22 23.17 2.29 6.76
CA VAL A 22 23.31 3.12 7.97
C VAL A 22 23.76 2.23 9.12
N THR A 23 24.91 2.57 9.68
CA THR A 23 25.49 1.88 10.83
C THR A 23 25.16 2.66 12.11
N LEU A 24 24.35 2.06 12.98
CA LEU A 24 23.97 2.63 14.27
C LEU A 24 24.78 1.97 15.40
N LEU A 25 25.39 2.82 16.23
CA LEU A 25 26.03 2.42 17.48
C LEU A 25 25.05 2.65 18.64
N VAL A 26 24.56 1.57 19.23
CA VAL A 26 23.60 1.63 20.34
C VAL A 26 24.35 1.49 21.67
N PHE A 27 24.26 2.51 22.54
CA PHE A 27 24.79 2.47 23.90
C PHE A 27 23.64 2.40 24.91
N ILE A 28 23.56 1.31 25.68
CA ILE A 28 22.62 1.17 26.79
C ILE A 28 23.43 1.04 28.08
N GLY A 29 23.54 2.14 28.83
CA GLY A 29 24.19 2.17 30.15
C GLY A 29 25.23 3.28 30.30
N GLY A 30 25.24 3.92 31.47
CA GLY A 30 25.98 5.15 31.76
C GLY A 30 27.51 5.08 31.80
N LEU A 31 28.16 3.97 31.45
CA LEU A 31 29.62 3.84 31.47
C LEU A 31 30.10 2.92 30.32
N GLY A 32 30.35 3.52 29.15
CA GLY A 32 31.51 3.22 28.28
C GLY A 32 31.70 1.83 27.66
N ARG A 33 30.72 0.91 27.66
CA ARG A 33 30.86 -0.37 26.93
C ARG A 33 29.99 -0.41 25.66
N LEU A 34 30.66 -0.71 24.55
CA LEU A 34 30.13 -0.78 23.18
C LEU A 34 29.74 -2.24 22.91
N TYR A 35 28.45 -2.54 22.77
CA TYR A 35 27.94 -3.93 22.72
C TYR A 35 27.56 -4.45 21.32
N GLY A 36 27.75 -3.65 20.27
CA GLY A 36 27.53 -4.15 18.92
C GLY A 36 27.33 -3.03 17.90
N LEU A 37 27.58 -3.39 16.65
CA LEU A 37 27.35 -2.56 15.48
C LEU A 37 26.07 -3.09 14.81
N ILE A 38 25.02 -2.27 14.70
CA ILE A 38 23.82 -2.65 13.93
C ILE A 38 23.90 -1.92 12.61
N THR A 39 24.01 -2.68 11.52
CA THR A 39 23.91 -2.16 10.15
C THR A 39 22.51 -2.44 9.63
N VAL A 40 21.82 -1.40 9.21
CA VAL A 40 20.49 -1.49 8.60
C VAL A 40 20.57 -0.88 7.20
N ASP A 41 20.20 -1.67 6.20
CA ASP A 41 20.06 -1.24 4.82
C ASP A 41 18.71 -0.50 4.68
N PHE A 42 18.74 0.76 4.27
CA PHE A 42 17.54 1.54 3.98
C PHE A 42 17.55 1.99 2.53
N ASN A 43 16.42 1.83 1.83
CA ASN A 43 16.24 2.43 0.52
C ASN A 43 16.03 3.94 0.67
N PHE A 44 17.05 4.72 0.34
CA PHE A 44 17.06 6.16 0.63
C PHE A 44 16.14 6.93 -0.33
N GLY A 45 16.05 6.55 -1.61
CA GLY A 45 15.09 7.15 -2.53
C GLY A 45 13.65 6.89 -2.14
N ALA A 46 13.32 5.66 -1.72
CA ALA A 46 11.99 5.36 -1.19
C ALA A 46 11.71 6.20 0.07
N MET A 47 12.68 6.32 0.99
CA MET A 47 12.54 7.15 2.19
C MET A 47 12.35 8.64 1.88
N ILE A 48 13.11 9.21 0.93
CA ILE A 48 12.98 10.61 0.52
C ILE A 48 11.69 10.85 -0.24
N ALA A 49 11.23 9.90 -1.07
CA ALA A 49 9.93 9.98 -1.72
C ALA A 49 8.80 9.99 -0.67
N THR A 50 8.82 9.07 0.28
CA THR A 50 7.82 9.00 1.37
C THR A 50 7.86 10.24 2.27
N LEU A 51 9.05 10.74 2.62
CA LEU A 51 9.18 11.96 3.42
C LEU A 51 8.73 13.19 2.63
N GLY A 52 9.08 13.28 1.34
CA GLY A 52 8.63 14.36 0.46
C GLY A 52 7.12 14.39 0.31
N GLU A 53 6.49 13.23 0.13
CA GLU A 53 5.03 13.08 0.15
C GLU A 53 4.46 13.52 1.50
N LEU A 54 5.00 13.04 2.62
CA LEU A 54 4.50 13.34 3.97
C LEU A 54 4.58 14.84 4.31
N PHE A 55 5.68 15.52 3.96
CA PHE A 55 5.82 16.97 4.18
C PHE A 55 4.97 17.80 3.21
N ALA A 56 4.64 17.28 2.03
CA ALA A 56 3.76 17.94 1.07
C ALA A 56 2.28 17.76 1.40
N LEU A 57 1.87 16.69 2.07
CA LEU A 57 0.46 16.35 2.35
C LEU A 57 -0.37 17.53 2.92
N PRO A 58 0.08 18.32 3.90
CA PRO A 58 -0.70 19.46 4.40
C PRO A 58 -0.91 20.56 3.35
N LEU A 59 0.07 20.77 2.47
CA LEU A 59 -0.02 21.73 1.37
C LEU A 59 -0.99 21.23 0.29
N LEU A 60 -0.91 19.94 -0.05
CA LEU A 60 -1.83 19.27 -0.98
C LEU A 60 -3.27 19.35 -0.47
N PHE A 61 -3.50 19.03 0.81
CA PHE A 61 -4.80 19.11 1.44
C PHE A 61 -5.37 20.54 1.33
N LYS A 62 -4.59 21.55 1.73
CA LYS A 62 -5.01 22.95 1.73
C LYS A 62 -5.32 23.49 0.33
N GLN A 63 -4.66 22.98 -0.71
CA GLN A 63 -4.89 23.42 -2.09
C GLN A 63 -6.28 23.02 -2.61
N PHE A 64 -6.84 21.92 -2.11
CA PHE A 64 -8.12 21.37 -2.57
C PHE A 64 -9.26 21.58 -1.58
N ASP A 65 -8.96 21.94 -0.32
CA ASP A 65 -9.94 22.35 0.68
C ASP A 65 -10.54 23.71 0.32
N ASN A 66 -11.87 23.79 0.33
CA ASN A 66 -12.62 25.03 0.11
C ASN A 66 -12.69 25.94 1.35
N GLY A 67 -11.92 25.63 2.39
CA GLY A 67 -11.83 26.38 3.65
C GLY A 67 -12.73 25.84 4.75
N ASN A 68 -13.25 24.62 4.59
CA ASN A 68 -14.09 23.96 5.59
C ASN A 68 -13.29 22.95 6.45
N GLY A 69 -12.00 22.75 6.17
CA GLY A 69 -11.11 21.87 6.93
C GLY A 69 -11.26 20.38 6.60
N ARG A 70 -11.99 20.03 5.52
CA ARG A 70 -12.28 18.64 5.14
C ARG A 70 -12.48 18.50 3.62
N LEU A 71 -12.07 17.38 3.06
CA LEU A 71 -12.19 17.13 1.63
C LEU A 71 -13.39 16.23 1.33
N SER A 72 -14.24 16.69 0.42
CA SER A 72 -15.27 15.88 -0.22
C SER A 72 -14.67 14.92 -1.24
N LEU A 73 -15.43 13.90 -1.65
CA LEU A 73 -15.02 12.98 -2.72
C LEU A 73 -14.61 13.71 -4.01
N ALA A 74 -15.29 14.80 -4.37
CA ALA A 74 -14.96 15.57 -5.57
C ALA A 74 -13.64 16.36 -5.42
N GLU A 75 -13.32 16.83 -4.22
CA GLU A 75 -12.03 17.48 -3.94
C GLU A 75 -10.89 16.46 -3.94
N ILE A 76 -11.11 15.28 -3.37
CA ILE A 76 -10.17 14.15 -3.45
C ILE A 76 -9.96 13.71 -4.90
N ASP A 77 -11.02 13.53 -5.70
CA ASP A 77 -10.91 13.11 -7.10
C ASP A 77 -10.04 14.09 -7.90
N ARG A 78 -10.26 15.40 -7.73
CA ARG A 78 -9.44 16.43 -8.37
C ARG A 78 -7.99 16.40 -7.87
N ALA A 79 -7.76 16.20 -6.57
CA ALA A 79 -6.41 16.10 -6.01
C ALA A 79 -5.65 14.88 -6.59
N ILE A 80 -6.32 13.73 -6.69
CA ILE A 80 -5.74 12.52 -7.27
C ILE A 80 -5.42 12.71 -8.76
N ILE A 81 -6.35 13.26 -9.56
CA ILE A 81 -6.07 13.53 -10.97
C ILE A 81 -4.85 14.46 -11.14
N HIS A 82 -4.69 15.44 -10.25
CA HIS A 82 -3.62 16.42 -10.35
C HIS A 82 -2.25 15.87 -9.92
N PHE A 83 -2.16 15.19 -8.77
CA PHE A 83 -0.88 14.75 -8.19
C PHE A 83 -0.54 13.29 -8.44
N TYR A 84 -1.55 12.45 -8.66
CA TYR A 84 -1.38 11.02 -8.91
C TYR A 84 -2.19 10.60 -10.14
N PRO A 85 -1.92 11.20 -11.32
CA PRO A 85 -2.71 10.96 -12.53
C PRO A 85 -2.75 9.48 -12.93
N GLN A 86 -1.74 8.68 -12.56
CA GLN A 86 -1.72 7.23 -12.77
C GLN A 86 -2.88 6.48 -12.08
N PHE A 87 -3.48 7.05 -11.04
CA PHE A 87 -4.66 6.51 -10.35
C PHE A 87 -5.96 7.23 -10.75
N GLY A 88 -5.88 8.31 -11.53
CA GLY A 88 -7.01 9.19 -11.83
C GLY A 88 -8.11 8.55 -12.69
N THR A 89 -7.79 7.49 -13.43
CA THR A 89 -8.71 6.71 -14.26
C THR A 89 -9.53 5.69 -13.46
N ASN A 90 -8.97 5.18 -12.35
CA ASN A 90 -9.61 4.15 -11.54
C ASN A 90 -10.57 4.75 -10.50
N LYS A 91 -11.74 5.22 -10.98
CA LYS A 91 -12.74 5.85 -10.12
C LYS A 91 -13.24 4.93 -9.00
N LYS A 92 -13.36 3.63 -9.29
CA LYS A 92 -13.75 2.62 -8.28
C LYS A 92 -12.74 2.57 -7.13
N ALA A 93 -11.43 2.62 -7.41
CA ALA A 93 -10.39 2.66 -6.39
C ALA A 93 -10.41 3.96 -5.57
N ILE A 94 -10.59 5.12 -6.22
CA ILE A 94 -10.71 6.42 -5.53
C ILE A 94 -11.87 6.42 -4.54
N VAL A 95 -13.05 5.94 -4.96
CA VAL A 95 -14.23 5.87 -4.09
C VAL A 95 -14.02 4.92 -2.92
N ARG A 96 -13.38 3.77 -3.14
CA ARG A 96 -13.06 2.82 -2.05
C ARG A 96 -12.03 3.40 -1.08
N ALA A 97 -10.98 4.04 -1.59
CA ALA A 97 -9.97 4.71 -0.77
C ALA A 97 -10.57 5.82 0.09
N TYR A 98 -11.45 6.64 -0.50
CA TYR A 98 -12.18 7.68 0.20
C TYR A 98 -13.00 7.12 1.38
N LYS A 99 -13.84 6.12 1.11
CA LYS A 99 -14.69 5.49 2.14
C LYS A 99 -13.88 4.82 3.24
N ALA A 100 -12.75 4.22 2.89
CA ALA A 100 -11.89 3.55 3.85
C ALA A 100 -11.02 4.52 4.68
N ALA A 101 -10.76 5.71 4.16
CA ALA A 101 -10.01 6.75 4.85
C ALA A 101 -10.85 7.52 5.87
N ASP A 102 -12.15 7.71 5.59
CA ASP A 102 -13.12 8.32 6.51
C ASP A 102 -13.39 7.42 7.73
N THR A 103 -12.44 7.43 8.65
CA THR A 103 -12.52 6.73 9.94
C THR A 103 -13.46 7.42 10.93
N SER A 104 -13.71 8.71 10.71
CA SER A 104 -14.65 9.50 11.49
C SER A 104 -16.11 9.17 11.20
N GLY A 105 -16.40 8.61 10.02
CA GLY A 105 -17.74 8.31 9.52
C GLY A 105 -18.57 9.57 9.22
N ASN A 106 -17.92 10.73 9.05
CA ASN A 106 -18.60 11.99 8.85
C ASN A 106 -18.94 12.27 7.37
N GLY A 107 -18.53 11.36 6.47
CA GLY A 107 -18.74 11.46 5.03
C GLY A 107 -17.73 12.35 4.31
N PHE A 108 -16.66 12.79 4.96
CA PHE A 108 -15.57 13.63 4.45
C PHE A 108 -14.21 13.09 4.91
N VAL A 109 -13.13 13.63 4.35
CA VAL A 109 -11.76 13.27 4.73
C VAL A 109 -11.12 14.47 5.42
N GLU A 110 -10.75 14.30 6.68
CA GLU A 110 -10.01 15.29 7.45
C GLU A 110 -8.50 15.18 7.19
N LEU A 111 -7.72 16.20 7.56
CA LEU A 111 -6.26 16.20 7.33
C LEU A 111 -5.55 14.97 7.90
N ARG A 112 -5.99 14.50 9.08
CA ARG A 112 -5.46 13.28 9.74
C ARG A 112 -5.81 11.97 9.02
N GLU A 113 -6.82 12.00 8.16
CA GLU A 113 -7.29 10.86 7.36
C GLU A 113 -6.69 10.88 5.96
N PHE A 114 -6.32 12.06 5.48
CA PHE A 114 -5.78 12.27 4.14
C PHE A 114 -4.48 11.49 3.87
N GLU A 115 -3.61 11.34 4.88
CA GLU A 115 -2.39 10.52 4.76
C GLU A 115 -2.69 9.07 4.32
N LYS A 116 -3.79 8.50 4.82
CA LYS A 116 -4.18 7.11 4.50
C LYS A 116 -4.68 6.98 3.07
N ILE A 117 -5.19 8.05 2.46
CA ILE A 117 -5.77 7.98 1.11
C ILE A 117 -4.75 7.50 0.10
N VAL A 118 -3.51 8.01 0.11
CA VAL A 118 -2.51 7.64 -0.90
C VAL A 118 -2.17 6.15 -0.80
N GLN A 119 -1.98 5.66 0.42
CA GLN A 119 -1.70 4.24 0.68
C GLN A 119 -2.88 3.35 0.29
N LEU A 120 -4.10 3.75 0.68
CA LEU A 120 -5.32 3.04 0.33
C LEU A 120 -5.54 3.04 -1.17
N LEU A 121 -5.31 4.16 -1.85
CA LEU A 121 -5.50 4.29 -3.29
C LEU A 121 -4.58 3.34 -4.05
N LYS A 122 -3.29 3.26 -3.68
CA LYS A 122 -2.37 2.29 -4.26
C LYS A 122 -2.87 0.86 -4.05
N GLN A 123 -3.28 0.52 -2.82
CA GLN A 123 -3.83 -0.81 -2.51
C GLN A 123 -5.09 -1.12 -3.34
N TYR A 124 -6.04 -0.19 -3.40
CA TYR A 124 -7.30 -0.37 -4.11
C TYR A 124 -7.10 -0.42 -5.62
N ASP A 125 -6.18 0.36 -6.18
CA ASP A 125 -5.84 0.33 -7.60
C ASP A 125 -5.22 -1.01 -8.01
N GLU A 126 -4.27 -1.52 -7.24
CA GLU A 126 -3.66 -2.84 -7.50
C GLU A 126 -4.69 -3.98 -7.44
N ILE A 127 -5.60 -3.96 -6.46
CA ILE A 127 -6.64 -4.99 -6.36
C ILE A 127 -7.65 -4.84 -7.49
N SER A 128 -8.02 -3.60 -7.85
CA SER A 128 -8.91 -3.36 -8.98
C SER A 128 -8.36 -3.92 -10.29
N LYS A 129 -7.05 -3.81 -10.55
CA LYS A 129 -6.42 -4.41 -11.73
C LYS A 129 -6.54 -5.94 -11.77
N ILE A 130 -6.40 -6.60 -10.61
CA ILE A 130 -6.62 -8.05 -10.51
C ILE A 130 -8.06 -8.41 -10.91
N PHE A 131 -9.04 -7.64 -10.43
CA PHE A 131 -10.43 -7.86 -10.81
C PHE A 131 -10.69 -7.56 -12.28
N GLU A 132 -10.11 -6.50 -12.84
CA GLU A 132 -10.24 -6.19 -14.27
C GLU A 132 -9.71 -7.31 -15.19
N GLU A 133 -8.74 -8.09 -14.72
CA GLU A 133 -8.18 -9.23 -15.46
C GLU A 133 -8.99 -10.52 -15.29
N LEU A 134 -9.59 -10.74 -14.11
CA LEU A 134 -10.21 -12.02 -13.74
C LEU A 134 -11.74 -12.01 -13.78
N ASP A 135 -12.39 -10.90 -13.40
CA ASP A 135 -13.85 -10.72 -13.34
C ASP A 135 -14.40 -10.44 -14.75
N ILE A 136 -14.52 -11.51 -15.55
CA ILE A 136 -14.92 -11.44 -16.97
C ILE A 136 -16.37 -10.97 -17.11
N ASN A 137 -17.23 -11.29 -16.14
CA ASN A 137 -18.66 -10.95 -16.18
C ASN A 137 -19.01 -9.60 -15.52
N ASP A 138 -18.01 -8.90 -14.93
CA ASP A 138 -18.12 -7.65 -14.17
C ASP A 138 -19.16 -7.70 -13.04
N ASP A 139 -19.31 -8.86 -12.40
CA ASP A 139 -20.22 -9.04 -11.23
C ASP A 139 -19.60 -8.60 -9.90
N HIS A 140 -18.34 -8.14 -9.96
CA HIS A 140 -17.51 -7.65 -8.86
C HIS A 140 -17.07 -8.74 -7.88
N ARG A 141 -17.05 -9.99 -8.32
CA ARG A 141 -16.59 -11.17 -7.60
C ARG A 141 -15.80 -12.03 -8.58
N ILE A 142 -15.03 -12.97 -8.05
CA ILE A 142 -14.31 -13.92 -8.89
C ILE A 142 -14.84 -15.31 -8.56
N GLY A 143 -15.54 -15.92 -9.51
CA GLY A 143 -15.97 -17.31 -9.41
C GLY A 143 -14.82 -18.28 -9.67
N PHE A 144 -14.98 -19.56 -9.29
CA PHE A 144 -13.94 -20.57 -9.47
C PHE A 144 -13.49 -20.72 -10.94
N ASN A 145 -14.41 -20.61 -11.90
CA ASN A 145 -14.08 -20.68 -13.32
C ASN A 145 -13.26 -19.47 -13.82
N GLU A 146 -13.49 -18.29 -13.25
CA GLU A 146 -12.74 -17.07 -13.55
C GLU A 146 -11.35 -17.13 -12.94
N PHE A 147 -11.26 -17.57 -11.68
CA PHE A 147 -10.01 -17.86 -10.99
C PHE A 147 -9.15 -18.85 -11.78
N LYS A 148 -9.72 -20.00 -12.19
CA LYS A 148 -9.03 -21.03 -12.99
C LYS A 148 -8.49 -20.46 -14.30
N LYS A 149 -9.30 -19.68 -15.03
CA LYS A 149 -8.84 -19.02 -16.27
C LYS A 149 -7.69 -18.05 -16.02
N GLY A 150 -7.69 -17.35 -14.89
CA GLY A 150 -6.58 -16.49 -14.47
C GLY A 150 -5.24 -17.22 -14.41
N PHE A 151 -5.22 -18.39 -13.75
CA PHE A 151 -4.00 -19.22 -13.65
C PHE A 151 -3.51 -19.71 -15.01
N GLN A 152 -4.42 -20.09 -15.91
CA GLN A 152 -4.08 -20.49 -17.27
C GLN A 152 -3.45 -19.34 -18.07
N LEU A 153 -3.96 -18.12 -17.92
CA LEU A 153 -3.41 -16.93 -18.58
C LEU A 153 -2.02 -16.53 -18.06
N LEU A 154 -1.72 -16.84 -16.80
CA LEU A 154 -0.40 -16.64 -16.19
C LEU A 154 0.63 -17.73 -16.58
N GLY A 155 0.21 -18.73 -17.36
CA GLY A 155 1.08 -19.83 -17.80
C GLY A 155 1.26 -20.93 -16.77
N GLU A 156 0.44 -20.96 -15.71
CA GLU A 156 0.39 -22.02 -14.70
C GLU A 156 -0.70 -23.04 -15.03
N ASP A 157 -0.63 -23.64 -16.23
CA ASP A 157 -1.65 -24.55 -16.78
C ASP A 157 -1.49 -26.01 -16.31
N ASP A 158 -0.45 -26.31 -15.50
CA ASP A 158 -0.16 -27.65 -14.98
C ASP A 158 -0.77 -27.92 -13.59
N SER A 159 -1.47 -26.95 -13.00
CA SER A 159 -2.09 -27.10 -11.67
C SER A 159 -3.33 -27.99 -11.74
N ASP A 160 -3.38 -29.03 -10.91
CA ASP A 160 -4.56 -29.90 -10.83
C ASP A 160 -5.77 -29.15 -10.23
N GLU A 161 -6.98 -29.58 -10.60
CA GLU A 161 -8.21 -28.89 -10.22
C GLU A 161 -8.45 -28.88 -8.71
N ASP A 162 -8.04 -29.93 -7.99
CA ASP A 162 -8.19 -29.99 -6.53
C ASP A 162 -7.24 -29.01 -5.85
N SER A 163 -6.01 -28.83 -6.35
CA SER A 163 -5.08 -27.81 -5.84
C SER A 163 -5.59 -26.39 -6.08
N LEU A 164 -6.08 -26.09 -7.28
CA LEU A 164 -6.69 -24.78 -7.58
C LEU A 164 -7.92 -24.52 -6.69
N LYS A 165 -8.71 -25.57 -6.41
CA LYS A 165 -9.86 -25.46 -5.53
C LYS A 165 -9.46 -25.17 -4.08
N GLN A 166 -8.39 -25.81 -3.59
CA GLN A 166 -7.84 -25.52 -2.27
C GLN A 166 -7.33 -24.08 -2.15
N GLU A 167 -6.66 -23.55 -3.18
CA GLU A 167 -6.23 -22.15 -3.18
C GLU A 167 -7.41 -21.18 -3.22
N PHE A 168 -8.41 -21.47 -4.05
CA PHE A 168 -9.65 -20.68 -4.10
C PHE A 168 -10.32 -20.63 -2.72
N ASP A 169 -10.51 -21.80 -2.09
CA ASP A 169 -11.16 -21.92 -0.79
C ASP A 169 -10.32 -21.27 0.33
N ALA A 170 -8.98 -21.25 0.19
CA ALA A 170 -8.11 -20.54 1.13
C ALA A 170 -8.24 -19.00 1.06
N ILE A 171 -8.64 -18.47 -0.10
CA ILE A 171 -8.90 -17.05 -0.30
C ILE A 171 -10.35 -16.69 0.07
N ASP A 172 -11.32 -17.52 -0.31
CA ASP A 172 -12.76 -17.42 0.00
C ASP A 172 -13.04 -17.71 1.49
N SER A 173 -12.51 -16.83 2.34
CA SER A 173 -12.52 -16.98 3.80
C SER A 173 -13.91 -16.97 4.45
N ASN A 174 -14.94 -16.52 3.72
CA ASN A 174 -16.32 -16.53 4.19
C ASN A 174 -17.15 -17.72 3.68
N ASP A 175 -16.52 -18.65 2.95
CA ASP A 175 -17.15 -19.82 2.31
C ASP A 175 -18.35 -19.45 1.42
N GLY A 176 -18.27 -18.29 0.75
CA GLY A 176 -19.36 -17.72 -0.04
C GLY A 176 -19.47 -18.33 -1.45
N GLY A 177 -18.46 -19.08 -1.87
CA GLY A 177 -18.31 -19.62 -3.22
C GLY A 177 -17.72 -18.64 -4.23
N TYR A 178 -17.23 -17.48 -3.75
CA TYR A 178 -16.73 -16.39 -4.58
C TYR A 178 -15.63 -15.63 -3.86
N ILE A 179 -14.53 -15.33 -4.56
CA ILE A 179 -13.51 -14.44 -4.02
C ILE A 179 -13.99 -12.99 -4.13
N LEU A 180 -14.08 -12.33 -2.98
CA LEU A 180 -14.51 -10.93 -2.86
C LEU A 180 -13.32 -9.97 -2.78
N PHE A 181 -13.59 -8.70 -3.11
CA PHE A 181 -12.58 -7.64 -3.08
C PHE A 181 -11.86 -7.54 -1.72
N ASP A 182 -12.62 -7.60 -0.63
CA ASP A 182 -12.07 -7.51 0.73
C ASP A 182 -11.24 -8.73 1.11
N GLU A 183 -11.49 -9.89 0.51
CA GLU A 183 -10.71 -11.12 0.76
C GLU A 183 -9.33 -11.03 0.11
N VAL A 184 -9.25 -10.55 -1.13
CA VAL A 184 -7.97 -10.25 -1.79
C VAL A 184 -7.19 -9.18 -1.01
N ARG A 185 -7.89 -8.15 -0.51
CA ARG A 185 -7.29 -7.13 0.35
C ARG A 185 -6.71 -7.73 1.63
N ASN A 186 -7.44 -8.63 2.28
CA ASN A 186 -7.02 -9.29 3.51
C ASN A 186 -5.85 -10.24 3.27
N LEU A 187 -5.86 -10.98 2.16
CA LEU A 187 -4.76 -11.84 1.71
C LEU A 187 -3.46 -11.03 1.54
N LYS A 188 -3.52 -9.92 0.79
CA LYS A 188 -2.36 -9.02 0.59
C LYS A 188 -1.84 -8.46 1.91
N LYS A 189 -2.72 -8.06 2.84
CA LYS A 189 -2.31 -7.61 4.18
C LYS A 189 -1.61 -8.70 4.98
N LYS A 190 -2.10 -9.95 4.91
CA LYS A 190 -1.45 -11.08 5.58
C LYS A 190 -0.04 -11.32 5.02
N GLN A 191 0.14 -11.32 3.70
CA GLN A 191 1.46 -11.50 3.08
C GLN A 191 2.46 -10.40 3.45
N LEU A 192 2.01 -9.14 3.58
CA LEU A 192 2.86 -8.01 3.95
C LEU A 192 3.29 -8.03 5.44
N ASN A 193 2.53 -8.69 6.32
CA ASN A 193 2.84 -8.80 7.76
C ASN A 193 3.69 -10.02 8.12
N VAL A 194 3.99 -10.88 7.13
CA VAL A 194 4.72 -12.15 7.31
C VAL A 194 6.17 -12.05 6.81
N ASN A 195 6.56 -10.92 6.20
CA ASN A 195 7.94 -10.60 5.79
C ASN A 195 8.55 -9.54 6.70
#